data_AF-A0AA42HUC3-F1
#
_entry.id   AF-A0AA42HUC3-F1
#
_cell.length_a   1.000
_cell.length_b   1.000
_cell.length_c   1.000
_cell.angle_alpha   90.00
_cell.angle_beta   90.00
_cell.angle_gamma   90.00
#
_symmetry.space_group_name_H-M   'P 1'
#
loop_
_entity.id
_entity.type
_entity.pdbx_description
1 polymer ?
#
loop_
_entity_poly.entity_id
_entity_poly.type
_entity_poly.pdbx_seq_one_letter_code
_entity_poly.pdbx_strand_id
1 'polypeptide(L)'
;MQLLERIAALDTRGASVCDAAMVDLLAQLPQHIPALLEVLEKARDASASLENTVLSLGQHMSPADQIARSQVADSLSVALHALGCGR
;
A
#
# COMPACT_ATOMS: atom_id res chain seq x y z
N MET A 1 -0.77 -10.20 -11.74
CA MET A 1 -0.94 -10.66 -10.34
C MET A 1 -0.93 -12.18 -10.24
N GLN A 2 -1.83 -12.91 -10.93
CA GLN A 2 -1.91 -14.38 -10.83
C GLN A 2 -0.62 -15.18 -11.06
N LEU A 3 0.30 -14.71 -11.92
CA LEU A 3 1.60 -15.38 -12.12
C LEU A 3 2.49 -15.29 -10.88
N LEU A 4 2.61 -14.11 -10.27
CA LEU A 4 3.41 -13.89 -9.06
C LEU A 4 2.84 -14.67 -7.87
N GLU A 5 1.51 -14.72 -7.75
CA GLU A 5 0.82 -15.53 -6.73
C GLU A 5 1.14 -17.03 -6.88
N ARG A 6 1.20 -17.54 -8.12
CA ARG A 6 1.57 -18.94 -8.39
C ARG A 6 3.03 -19.23 -8.09
N ILE A 7 3.94 -18.31 -8.41
CA ILE A 7 5.36 -18.42 -8.05
C ILE A 7 5.52 -18.45 -6.53
N ALA A 8 4.90 -17.51 -5.80
CA ALA A 8 4.93 -17.46 -4.34
C ALA A 8 4.31 -18.72 -3.69
N ALA A 9 3.23 -19.25 -4.28
CA ALA A 9 2.60 -20.49 -3.80
C ALA A 9 3.49 -21.74 -4.02
N LEU A 10 4.35 -21.75 -5.04
CA LEU A 10 5.31 -22.83 -5.23
C LEU A 10 6.53 -22.69 -4.32
N ASP A 11 7.03 -21.47 -4.15
CA ASP A 11 8.14 -21.15 -3.25
C ASP A 11 7.81 -21.52 -1.79
N THR A 12 6.61 -21.15 -1.32
CA THR A 12 6.11 -21.55 0.02
C THR A 12 5.92 -23.06 0.20
N ARG A 13 5.82 -23.82 -0.90
CA ARG A 13 5.74 -25.29 -0.88
C ARG A 13 7.12 -25.96 -1.03
N GLY A 14 8.20 -25.17 -1.01
CA GLY A 14 9.58 -25.65 -1.08
C GLY A 14 10.06 -25.97 -2.50
N ALA A 15 9.35 -25.50 -3.54
CA ALA A 15 9.80 -25.68 -4.91
C ALA A 15 11.06 -24.83 -5.17
N SER A 16 12.07 -25.45 -5.74
CA SER A 16 13.35 -24.85 -6.10
C SER A 16 13.32 -24.29 -7.53
N VAL A 17 14.24 -23.38 -7.83
CA VAL A 17 14.50 -22.88 -9.19
C VAL A 17 14.95 -23.96 -10.18
N CYS A 18 15.24 -25.17 -9.71
CA CYS A 18 15.52 -26.34 -10.55
C CYS A 18 14.26 -27.13 -10.92
N ASP A 19 13.12 -26.88 -10.27
CA ASP A 19 11.88 -27.59 -10.55
C ASP A 19 11.26 -27.08 -11.86
N ALA A 20 10.90 -28.00 -12.75
CA ALA A 20 10.35 -27.66 -14.06
C ALA A 20 9.15 -26.69 -13.98
N ALA A 21 8.25 -26.90 -13.01
CA ALA A 21 7.10 -26.04 -12.79
C ALA A 21 7.49 -24.61 -12.35
N MET A 22 8.58 -24.46 -11.60
CA MET A 22 9.10 -23.14 -11.20
C MET A 22 9.82 -22.47 -12.38
N VAL A 23 10.64 -23.22 -13.12
CA VAL A 23 11.34 -22.73 -14.31
C VAL A 23 10.36 -22.20 -15.37
N ASP A 24 9.29 -22.96 -15.66
CA ASP A 24 8.28 -22.56 -16.65
C ASP A 24 7.54 -21.29 -16.26
N LEU A 25 7.29 -21.07 -14.97
CA LEU A 25 6.65 -19.84 -14.48
C LEU A 25 7.61 -18.67 -14.44
N LEU A 26 8.87 -18.89 -14.08
CA LEU A 26 9.92 -17.87 -14.11
C LEU A 26 10.23 -17.44 -15.56
N ALA A 27 10.18 -18.36 -16.53
CA ALA A 27 10.34 -18.05 -17.95
C ALA A 27 9.23 -17.14 -18.49
N GLN A 28 8.05 -17.18 -17.87
CA GLN A 28 6.93 -16.29 -18.20
C GLN A 28 7.02 -14.93 -17.50
N LEU A 29 7.93 -14.73 -16.54
CA LEU A 29 8.02 -13.49 -15.79
C LEU A 29 8.44 -12.28 -16.64
N PRO A 30 9.44 -12.38 -17.56
CA PRO A 30 9.93 -11.23 -18.33
C PRO A 30 8.87 -10.51 -19.15
N GLN A 31 7.92 -11.24 -19.75
CA GLN A 31 6.81 -10.65 -20.52
C GLN A 31 5.84 -9.82 -19.66
N HIS A 32 5.81 -10.06 -18.35
CA HIS A 32 4.95 -9.30 -17.42
C HIS A 32 5.69 -8.16 -16.70
N ILE A 33 7.01 -8.08 -16.80
CA ILE A 33 7.81 -7.01 -16.16
C ILE A 33 7.35 -5.61 -16.62
N PRO A 34 7.14 -5.32 -17.91
CA PRO A 34 6.73 -3.98 -18.34
C PRO A 34 5.38 -3.55 -17.74
N ALA A 35 4.40 -4.46 -17.70
CA ALA A 35 3.09 -4.19 -17.10
C ALA A 35 3.18 -3.99 -15.59
N LEU A 36 4.07 -4.72 -14.90
CA LEU A 36 4.32 -4.52 -13.47
C LEU A 36 4.97 -3.16 -13.19
N LEU A 37 5.94 -2.75 -14.02
CA LEU A 37 6.57 -1.43 -13.90
C LEU A 37 5.54 -0.31 -14.12
N GLU A 38 4.68 -0.43 -15.13
CA GLU A 38 3.64 0.56 -15.40
C GLU A 38 2.66 0.70 -14.22
N VAL A 39 2.27 -0.41 -13.60
CA VAL A 39 1.41 -0.38 -12.39
C VAL A 39 2.13 0.28 -11.21
N LEU A 40 3.42 -0.01 -11.02
CA LEU A 40 4.23 0.59 -9.96
C LEU A 40 4.42 2.10 -10.17
N GLU A 41 4.63 2.55 -11.41
CA GLU A 41 4.71 3.97 -11.75
C GLU A 41 3.38 4.68 -11.47
N LYS A 42 2.26 4.10 -11.91
CA LYS A 42 0.92 4.64 -11.61
C LYS A 42 0.64 4.71 -10.10
N ALA A 43 1.05 3.69 -9.35
CA ALA A 43 0.89 3.66 -7.90
C ALA A 43 1.76 4.73 -7.21
N ARG A 44 3.00 4.94 -7.69
CA ARG A 44 3.88 6.00 -7.22
C ARG A 44 3.27 7.38 -7.49
N ASP A 45 2.78 7.61 -8.70
CA ASP A 45 2.21 8.89 -9.09
C ASP A 45 0.90 9.18 -8.31
N ALA A 46 0.07 8.15 -8.08
CA ALA A 46 -1.10 8.26 -7.22
C ALA A 46 -0.73 8.58 -5.77
N SER A 47 0.32 7.96 -5.23
CA SER A 47 0.82 8.22 -3.87
C SER A 47 1.31 9.67 -3.74
N ALA A 48 2.11 10.14 -4.69
CA ALA A 48 2.57 11.53 -4.73
C ALA A 48 1.41 12.53 -4.87
N SER A 49 0.39 12.20 -5.67
CA SER A 49 -0.83 13.02 -5.79
C SER A 49 -1.61 13.09 -4.48
N LEU A 50 -1.72 11.97 -3.76
CA LEU A 50 -2.35 11.93 -2.44
C LEU A 50 -1.59 12.75 -1.42
N GLU A 51 -0.27 12.61 -1.34
CA GLU A 51 0.60 13.39 -0.44
C GLU A 51 0.45 14.89 -0.72
N ASN A 52 0.49 15.29 -2.00
CA ASN A 52 0.27 16.68 -2.40
C ASN A 52 -1.12 17.19 -2.02
N THR A 53 -2.16 16.35 -2.15
CA THR A 53 -3.53 16.69 -1.76
C THR A 53 -3.65 16.87 -0.26
N VAL A 54 -3.03 15.99 0.53
CA VAL A 54 -3.01 16.10 2.01
C VAL A 54 -2.25 17.34 2.45
N LEU A 55 -1.11 17.65 1.82
CA LEU A 55 -0.35 18.87 2.09
C LEU A 55 -1.15 20.12 1.74
N SER A 56 -1.77 20.15 0.55
CA SER A 56 -2.60 21.26 0.09
C SER A 56 -3.81 21.47 1.00
N LEU A 57 -4.51 20.40 1.38
CA LEU A 57 -5.59 20.48 2.39
C LEU A 57 -5.06 21.04 3.71
N GLY A 58 -3.91 20.58 4.19
CA GLY A 58 -3.28 21.12 5.40
C GLY A 58 -2.92 22.61 5.32
N GLN A 59 -2.54 23.09 4.14
CA GLN A 59 -2.23 24.50 3.85
C GLN A 59 -3.49 25.36 3.68
N HIS A 60 -4.59 24.78 3.19
CA HIS A 60 -5.87 25.46 3.02
C HIS A 60 -6.78 25.38 4.25
N MET A 61 -6.45 24.54 5.24
CA MET A 61 -7.12 24.57 6.53
C MET A 61 -6.85 25.92 7.20
N SER A 62 -7.92 26.64 7.51
CA SER A 62 -7.80 27.83 8.35
C SER A 62 -7.28 27.43 9.73
N PRO A 63 -6.72 28.38 10.51
CA PRO A 63 -6.34 28.12 11.90
C PRO A 63 -7.50 27.54 12.73
N ALA A 64 -8.75 27.94 12.43
CA ALA A 64 -9.94 27.39 13.07
C ALA A 64 -10.18 25.92 12.70
N ASP A 65 -9.96 25.53 11.45
CA ASP A 65 -10.10 24.14 10.99
C ASP A 65 -9.02 23.24 11.62
N GLN A 66 -7.79 23.74 11.77
CA GLN A 66 -6.73 23.01 12.46
C GLN A 66 -7.07 22.78 13.93
N ILE A 67 -7.57 23.81 14.62
CA ILE A 67 -8.02 23.71 16.02
C ILE A 67 -9.18 22.71 16.14
N ALA A 68 -10.19 22.78 15.27
CA ALA A 68 -11.31 21.86 15.27
C ALA A 68 -10.86 20.42 15.02
N ARG A 69 -9.94 20.19 14.07
CA ARG A 69 -9.38 18.86 13.79
C ARG A 69 -8.62 18.30 14.99
N SER A 70 -7.81 19.11 15.66
CA SER A 70 -7.10 18.69 16.87
C SER A 70 -8.07 18.33 18.01
N GLN A 71 -9.12 19.13 18.23
CA GLN A 71 -10.14 18.83 19.23
C GLN A 71 -10.90 17.53 18.95
N VAL A 72 -11.21 17.26 17.68
CA VAL A 72 -11.82 15.99 17.25
C VAL A 72 -10.86 14.81 17.46
N ALA A 73 -9.58 14.97 17.13
CA ALA A 73 -8.58 13.93 17.33
C ALA A 73 -8.38 13.61 18.83
N ASP A 74 -8.33 14.64 19.68
CA ASP A 74 -8.23 14.49 21.14
C ASP A 74 -9.47 13.77 21.70
N SER A 75 -10.67 14.18 21.28
CA SER A 75 -11.93 13.55 21.68
C SER A 75 -12.02 12.08 21.26
N LEU A 76 -11.56 11.77 20.04
CA LEU A 76 -11.52 10.41 19.52
C LEU A 76 -10.52 9.56 20.30
N SER A 77 -9.34 10.10 20.62
CA SER A 77 -8.34 9.41 21.44
C SER A 77 -8.90 9.05 22.83
N VAL A 78 -9.55 10.01 23.49
CA VAL A 78 -10.21 9.79 24.79
C VAL A 78 -11.29 8.71 24.69
N ALA A 79 -12.12 8.75 23.65
CA ALA A 79 -13.15 7.74 23.43
C ALA A 79 -12.56 6.33 23.18
N LEU A 80 -11.48 6.23 22.40
CA LEU A 80 -10.79 4.97 22.15
C LEU A 80 -10.12 4.41 23.41
N HIS A 81 -9.53 5.26 24.25
CA HIS A 81 -9.02 4.85 25.57
C HIS A 81 -10.15 4.35 26.49
N ALA A 82 -11.28 5.05 26.53
CA ALA A 82 -12.44 4.63 27.33
C ALA A 82 -13.03 3.28 26.86
N LEU A 83 -12.90 2.98 25.57
CA LEU A 83 -13.31 1.70 24.97
C LEU A 83 -12.25 0.59 25.08
N GLY A 84 -11.06 0.87 25.65
CA GLY A 84 -9.96 -0.09 25.75
C GLY A 84 -9.23 -0.37 24.43
N CYS A 85 -9.46 0.47 23.41
CA CYS A 85 -8.85 0.37 22.08
C CYS A 85 -7.63 1.30 21.90
N GLY A 86 -7.40 2.22 22.82
CA GLY A 86 -6.19 3.06 22.86
C GLY A 86 -5.05 2.34 23.58
N ARG A 87 -3.88 2.24 22.94
CA ARG A 87 -2.66 1.70 23.55
C ARG A 87 -2.22 2.52 24.77
#